data_AF-A0A9X7VVY5-F1
#
_entry.id   AF-A0A9X7VVY5-F1
#
_cell.length_a   1.000
_cell.length_b   1.000
_cell.length_c   1.000
_cell.angle_alpha   90.00
_cell.angle_beta   90.00
_cell.angle_gamma   90.00
#
_symmetry.space_group_name_H-M   'P 1'
#
loop_
_entity.id
_entity.type
_entity.pdbx_description
1 polymer ?
#
loop_
_entity_poly.entity_id
_entity_poly.type
_entity_poly.pdbx_seq_one_letter_code
_entity_poly.pdbx_strand_id
1 'polypeptide(L)'
;MKRYSVIIPTLLIGISAVGLGLYAHNSFAAPLATVPTANTSSPSTNVEFTGMMGGGYSSLAPGAGYNGNAAGSPGMMGQYGGGSNWSGAWSGAMGSMMEGGFSTQGTELTMNQAHHDMESSLTHATLDKANNSITYTGDSIRIVVFGGAMSENKTGPAEKFVIGGLVNPTLHIPKGANVTFELINEDTDMAHGIEVSTAGPPYGYMSMMQGSIYPGSVIAPIPEADGNNAPMATTSFTASQSGTFYYLCQYPGHAAEGMYGKIIVE
;
A
#
# COMPACT_ATOMS: atom_id res chain seq x y z
N MET A 1 -29.67 -71.10 -42.98
CA MET A 1 -29.38 -71.67 -41.64
C MET A 1 -29.14 -70.52 -40.67
N LYS A 2 -29.78 -70.59 -39.50
CA LYS A 2 -29.58 -69.85 -38.23
C LYS A 2 -29.64 -68.31 -38.22
N ARG A 3 -30.64 -67.85 -37.46
CA ARG A 3 -30.94 -66.49 -37.01
C ARG A 3 -29.98 -66.07 -35.88
N TYR A 4 -29.67 -64.78 -35.78
CA TYR A 4 -29.38 -64.12 -34.52
C TYR A 4 -30.11 -62.78 -34.47
N SER A 5 -31.14 -62.73 -33.63
CA SER A 5 -31.82 -61.50 -33.20
C SER A 5 -31.12 -60.99 -31.94
N VAL A 6 -30.63 -59.76 -31.97
CA VAL A 6 -30.14 -59.04 -30.78
C VAL A 6 -31.27 -58.13 -30.31
N ILE A 7 -31.70 -58.34 -29.07
CA ILE A 7 -32.73 -57.55 -28.38
C ILE A 7 -32.01 -56.43 -27.62
N ILE A 8 -32.37 -55.17 -27.89
CA ILE A 8 -31.92 -53.99 -27.15
C ILE A 8 -33.01 -53.66 -26.13
N PRO A 9 -32.74 -53.66 -24.81
CA PRO A 9 -33.69 -53.11 -23.84
C PRO A 9 -33.46 -51.61 -23.66
N THR A 10 -34.49 -50.84 -23.98
CA THR A 10 -34.61 -49.40 -23.72
C THR A 10 -34.80 -49.17 -22.22
N LEU A 11 -33.90 -48.40 -21.59
CA LEU A 11 -34.04 -47.96 -20.19
C LEU A 11 -34.65 -46.55 -20.16
N LEU A 12 -35.83 -46.44 -19.55
CA LEU A 12 -36.56 -45.21 -19.28
C LEU A 12 -36.27 -44.76 -17.84
N ILE A 13 -35.68 -43.58 -17.65
CA ILE A 13 -35.64 -42.81 -16.40
C ILE A 13 -35.67 -41.35 -16.86
N GLY A 14 -36.68 -40.52 -16.61
CA GLY A 14 -37.38 -40.24 -15.36
C GLY A 14 -37.15 -38.75 -15.07
N ILE A 15 -37.95 -37.89 -15.71
CA ILE A 15 -37.89 -36.42 -15.56
C ILE A 15 -38.57 -36.06 -14.22
N SER A 16 -37.79 -35.61 -13.24
CA SER A 16 -38.33 -34.99 -12.02
C SER A 16 -38.52 -33.48 -12.24
N ALA A 17 -39.72 -33.03 -11.89
CA ALA A 17 -40.24 -31.69 -12.09
C ALA A 17 -39.47 -30.62 -11.31
N VAL A 18 -39.25 -29.49 -11.99
CA VAL A 18 -38.78 -28.23 -11.45
C VAL A 18 -39.91 -27.60 -10.63
N GLY A 19 -39.70 -27.45 -9.32
CA GLY A 19 -40.54 -26.65 -8.46
C GLY A 19 -40.24 -25.17 -8.66
N LEU A 20 -41.21 -24.42 -9.21
CA LEU A 20 -41.22 -22.97 -9.21
C LEU A 20 -41.45 -22.46 -7.77
N GLY A 21 -40.44 -21.84 -7.18
CA GLY A 21 -40.60 -20.99 -6.00
C GLY A 21 -40.83 -19.54 -6.42
N LEU A 22 -42.07 -19.07 -6.34
CA LEU A 22 -42.42 -17.65 -6.33
C LEU A 22 -41.81 -17.01 -5.07
N TYR A 23 -40.86 -16.09 -5.23
CA TYR A 23 -40.51 -15.14 -4.17
C TYR A 23 -41.18 -13.80 -4.44
N ALA A 24 -42.07 -13.42 -3.53
CA ALA A 24 -42.74 -12.13 -3.51
C ALA A 24 -41.73 -11.04 -3.12
N HIS A 25 -41.60 -10.02 -3.97
CA HIS A 25 -40.89 -8.78 -3.64
C HIS A 25 -41.75 -7.93 -2.71
N ASN A 26 -41.37 -7.86 -1.43
CA ASN A 26 -41.87 -6.83 -0.53
C ASN A 26 -40.99 -5.58 -0.66
N SER A 27 -41.53 -4.58 -1.36
CA SER A 27 -40.97 -3.23 -1.44
C SER A 27 -41.19 -2.50 -0.11
N PHE A 28 -40.14 -2.38 0.70
CA PHE A 28 -40.11 -1.40 1.79
C PHE A 28 -39.37 -0.15 1.30
N ALA A 29 -40.18 0.89 1.02
CA ALA A 29 -39.69 2.24 0.76
C ALA A 29 -39.17 2.85 2.07
N ALA A 30 -37.90 3.25 2.08
CA ALA A 30 -37.35 4.10 3.14
C ALA A 30 -37.75 5.57 2.88
N PRO A 31 -38.18 6.33 3.89
CA PRO A 31 -38.51 7.74 3.72
C PRO A 31 -37.25 8.58 3.53
N LEU A 32 -37.33 9.45 2.53
CA LEU A 32 -36.37 10.48 2.13
C LEU A 32 -36.09 11.43 3.31
N ALA A 33 -34.86 11.46 3.82
CA ALA A 33 -34.44 12.45 4.80
C ALA A 33 -34.08 13.77 4.09
N THR A 34 -34.81 14.82 4.41
CA THR A 34 -34.64 16.18 3.90
C THR A 34 -33.35 16.79 4.44
N VAL A 35 -32.42 17.17 3.55
CA VAL A 35 -31.22 17.96 3.87
C VAL A 35 -31.60 19.44 3.93
N PRO A 36 -31.40 20.16 5.06
CA PRO A 36 -31.52 21.61 5.05
C PRO A 36 -30.25 22.24 4.47
N THR A 37 -30.45 23.10 3.47
CA THR A 37 -29.46 24.00 2.89
C THR A 37 -28.99 25.02 3.93
N ALA A 38 -27.71 25.01 4.30
CA ALA A 38 -27.07 26.10 5.03
C ALA A 38 -26.53 27.12 4.04
N ASN A 39 -27.14 28.31 4.06
CA ASN A 39 -26.77 29.45 3.25
C ASN A 39 -25.68 30.28 3.95
N THR A 40 -24.89 30.94 3.11
CA THR A 40 -23.72 31.81 3.34
C THR A 40 -23.86 32.86 4.45
N SER A 41 -22.77 33.13 5.20
CA SER A 41 -22.15 34.46 5.33
C SER A 41 -21.13 34.53 6.48
N SER A 42 -19.88 34.87 6.14
CA SER A 42 -18.99 35.63 7.04
C SER A 42 -19.22 37.12 6.82
N PRO A 43 -19.07 37.94 7.86
CA PRO A 43 -18.19 39.09 7.69
C PRO A 43 -17.23 39.28 8.86
N SER A 44 -16.00 39.60 8.46
CA SER A 44 -14.94 40.21 9.25
C SER A 44 -15.36 41.59 9.77
N THR A 45 -14.95 41.91 10.99
CA THR A 45 -14.79 43.32 11.41
C THR A 45 -13.46 43.49 12.12
N ASN A 46 -12.73 44.48 11.61
CA ASN A 46 -11.43 44.96 12.05
C ASN A 46 -11.56 45.67 13.40
N VAL A 47 -10.54 45.52 14.26
CA VAL A 47 -10.24 46.50 15.29
C VAL A 47 -8.83 47.03 15.02
N GLU A 48 -8.79 48.30 14.68
CA GLU A 48 -7.60 49.12 14.52
C GLU A 48 -6.92 49.33 15.88
N PHE A 49 -5.59 49.22 15.94
CA PHE A 49 -4.81 49.99 16.90
C PHE A 49 -3.70 50.73 16.14
N THR A 50 -3.81 52.04 16.22
CA THR A 50 -2.95 53.05 15.59
C THR A 50 -1.85 53.49 16.56
N GLY A 51 -0.64 53.68 16.03
CA GLY A 51 0.41 54.53 16.59
C GLY A 51 1.56 53.77 17.27
N MET A 52 2.84 54.11 17.12
CA MET A 52 3.47 55.33 16.63
C MET A 52 4.98 55.10 16.47
N MET A 53 5.59 55.79 15.48
CA MET A 53 6.97 56.33 15.45
C MET A 53 8.13 55.32 15.46
N GLY A 54 8.91 55.17 14.39
CA GLY A 54 9.91 56.16 13.93
C GLY A 54 11.29 55.65 14.39
N GLY A 55 12.24 55.28 13.55
CA GLY A 55 12.79 55.98 12.40
C GLY A 55 14.29 56.18 12.67
N GLY A 56 15.16 55.79 11.73
CA GLY A 56 16.40 56.53 11.54
C GLY A 56 17.73 55.76 11.45
N TYR A 57 18.23 55.70 10.20
CA TYR A 57 19.59 56.05 9.74
C TYR A 57 20.85 55.64 10.54
N SER A 58 21.80 55.02 9.81
CA SER A 58 23.24 55.39 9.67
C SER A 58 24.03 54.13 9.28
N SER A 59 24.37 53.91 8.00
CA SER A 59 25.62 54.33 7.34
C SER A 59 26.90 53.78 7.99
N LEU A 60 27.60 52.88 7.28
CA LEU A 60 29.07 52.85 7.11
C LEU A 60 29.44 51.81 6.04
N ALA A 61 30.05 52.28 4.96
CA ALA A 61 30.69 51.49 3.90
C ALA A 61 32.25 51.60 4.08
N PRO A 62 33.10 51.26 3.09
CA PRO A 62 33.57 49.93 2.69
C PRO A 62 35.13 49.82 2.66
N GLY A 63 35.67 48.63 2.37
CA GLY A 63 37.09 48.45 1.99
C GLY A 63 37.43 46.96 1.79
N ALA A 64 37.63 46.48 0.55
CA ALA A 64 38.93 46.30 -0.15
C ALA A 64 39.86 45.28 0.55
N GLY A 65 40.41 44.22 -0.05
CA GLY A 65 40.52 43.71 -1.41
C GLY A 65 41.55 42.54 -1.41
N TYR A 66 41.79 41.93 -2.59
CA TYR A 66 42.88 40.95 -2.93
C TYR A 66 42.73 39.52 -2.36
N ASN A 67 43.03 38.41 -3.04
CA ASN A 67 43.54 38.00 -4.37
C ASN A 67 43.44 36.44 -4.35
N GLY A 68 42.86 35.72 -5.32
CA GLY A 68 43.53 35.26 -6.54
C GLY A 68 44.19 33.88 -6.41
N ASN A 69 43.59 32.85 -7.03
CA ASN A 69 44.19 31.69 -7.74
C ASN A 69 43.09 30.61 -7.90
N ALA A 70 42.48 30.38 -9.07
CA ALA A 70 42.99 29.94 -10.38
C ALA A 70 43.43 28.46 -10.41
N ALA A 71 42.66 27.67 -11.17
CA ALA A 71 42.93 26.39 -11.86
C ALA A 71 41.77 25.41 -11.60
N GLY A 72 41.07 24.79 -12.56
CA GLY A 72 41.32 24.64 -13.99
C GLY A 72 41.13 23.16 -14.40
N SER A 73 39.90 22.78 -14.76
CA SER A 73 39.53 21.69 -15.72
C SER A 73 39.75 20.21 -15.31
N PRO A 74 39.24 19.21 -16.07
CA PRO A 74 37.94 19.10 -16.79
C PRO A 74 37.24 17.71 -16.65
N GLY A 75 35.93 17.67 -16.92
CA GLY A 75 35.22 16.60 -17.66
C GLY A 75 35.24 15.15 -17.17
N MET A 76 34.07 14.61 -16.80
CA MET A 76 33.69 13.22 -17.11
C MET A 76 32.19 13.16 -17.45
N MET A 77 31.90 13.31 -18.74
CA MET A 77 30.73 12.71 -19.36
C MET A 77 31.07 11.24 -19.64
N GLY A 78 30.19 10.32 -19.23
CA GLY A 78 30.11 8.98 -19.80
C GLY A 78 30.27 7.86 -18.78
N GLN A 79 29.14 7.33 -18.29
CA GLN A 79 28.89 5.88 -18.36
C GLN A 79 27.39 5.61 -18.14
N TYR A 80 26.64 5.52 -19.24
CA TYR A 80 25.44 4.69 -19.27
C TYR A 80 25.90 3.23 -19.21
N GLY A 81 25.58 2.55 -18.12
CA GLY A 81 25.80 1.13 -17.91
C GLY A 81 24.90 0.68 -16.77
N GLY A 82 23.85 -0.07 -17.13
CA GLY A 82 22.86 -0.59 -16.19
C GLY A 82 23.50 -1.45 -15.11
N GLY A 83 22.94 -1.35 -13.90
CA GLY A 83 23.41 -2.03 -12.71
C GLY A 83 22.88 -1.31 -11.49
N SER A 84 21.78 -1.83 -10.96
CA SER A 84 21.16 -1.55 -9.67
C SER A 84 22.19 -1.30 -8.56
N ASN A 85 22.54 -0.03 -8.33
CA ASN A 85 23.40 0.38 -7.22
C ASN A 85 22.71 1.43 -6.34
N TRP A 86 21.39 1.30 -6.21
CA TRP A 86 20.56 2.20 -5.42
C TRP A 86 20.49 1.82 -3.93
N SER A 87 20.92 0.61 -3.56
CA SER A 87 20.93 0.11 -2.19
C SER A 87 21.82 0.93 -1.24
N GLY A 88 22.94 1.49 -1.72
CA GLY A 88 23.88 2.25 -0.89
C GLY A 88 23.49 3.71 -0.63
N ALA A 89 22.70 4.32 -1.51
CA ALA A 89 22.28 5.73 -1.37
C ALA A 89 21.06 5.88 -0.44
N TRP A 90 20.25 4.83 -0.30
CA TRP A 90 19.05 4.81 0.55
C TRP A 90 19.39 4.76 2.04
N SER A 91 20.46 4.04 2.44
CA SER A 91 20.86 3.94 3.85
C SER A 91 21.23 5.30 4.47
N GLY A 92 21.77 6.23 3.67
CA GLY A 92 22.25 7.53 4.16
C GLY A 92 21.15 8.59 4.36
N ALA A 93 20.12 8.60 3.51
CA ALA A 93 19.02 9.57 3.61
C ALA A 93 17.92 9.14 4.60
N MET A 94 17.75 7.83 4.83
CA MET A 94 16.83 7.29 5.85
C MET A 94 17.42 7.35 7.27
N GLY A 95 18.75 7.42 7.41
CA GLY A 95 19.43 7.41 8.73
C GLY A 95 19.04 8.58 9.65
N SER A 96 18.55 9.69 9.11
CA SER A 96 18.09 10.85 9.89
C SER A 96 16.57 10.94 10.08
N MET A 97 15.78 10.04 9.46
CA MET A 97 14.32 9.96 9.62
C MET A 97 13.85 8.67 10.32
N MET A 98 14.74 7.68 10.51
CA MET A 98 14.47 6.39 11.16
C MET A 98 14.86 6.35 12.65
N GLU A 99 14.28 7.20 13.49
CA GLU A 99 14.32 7.02 14.95
C GLU A 99 13.13 6.15 15.44
N GLY A 100 12.69 5.18 14.63
CA GLY A 100 11.45 4.45 14.90
C GLY A 100 11.36 3.09 14.21
N GLY A 101 12.03 2.09 14.77
CA GLY A 101 11.81 0.67 14.48
C GLY A 101 12.56 0.16 13.24
N PHE A 102 13.61 -0.64 13.45
CA PHE A 102 14.28 -1.35 12.37
C PHE A 102 13.38 -2.48 11.85
N SER A 103 13.05 -2.48 10.55
CA SER A 103 12.55 -3.67 9.88
C SER A 103 13.62 -4.76 9.90
N THR A 104 13.25 -5.99 10.23
CA THR A 104 14.20 -7.12 10.21
C THR A 104 14.13 -7.76 8.83
N GLN A 105 15.19 -7.65 8.04
CA GLN A 105 15.33 -8.44 6.82
C GLN A 105 15.55 -9.91 7.21
N GLY A 106 14.70 -10.79 6.71
CA GLY A 106 14.76 -12.22 6.95
C GLY A 106 15.52 -12.96 5.86
N THR A 107 15.73 -14.26 6.07
CA THR A 107 16.16 -15.19 5.02
C THR A 107 15.16 -15.24 3.86
N GLU A 108 15.64 -15.47 2.65
CA GLU A 108 14.77 -15.73 1.50
C GLU A 108 13.89 -16.97 1.75
N LEU A 109 12.65 -16.92 1.27
CA LEU A 109 11.69 -18.01 1.37
C LEU A 109 11.55 -18.69 0.02
N THR A 110 11.45 -20.02 0.00
CA THR A 110 10.92 -20.69 -1.20
C THR A 110 9.49 -20.22 -1.47
N MET A 111 9.06 -20.16 -2.73
CA MET A 111 7.69 -19.75 -3.07
C MET A 111 6.61 -20.58 -2.34
N ASN A 112 6.84 -21.88 -2.14
CA ASN A 112 5.92 -22.73 -1.38
C ASN A 112 5.80 -22.31 0.09
N GLN A 113 6.92 -21.91 0.71
CA GLN A 113 6.91 -21.40 2.07
C GLN A 113 6.17 -20.07 2.15
N ALA A 114 6.41 -19.16 1.20
CA ALA A 114 5.70 -17.88 1.13
C ALA A 114 4.17 -18.07 1.06
N HIS A 115 3.69 -18.99 0.21
CA HIS A 115 2.26 -19.30 0.12
C HIS A 115 1.69 -19.91 1.39
N HIS A 116 2.41 -20.84 2.04
CA HIS A 116 2.01 -21.38 3.34
C HIS A 116 1.93 -20.28 4.41
N ASP A 117 2.89 -19.36 4.40
CA ASP A 117 2.96 -18.24 5.33
C ASP A 117 1.79 -17.27 5.12
N MET A 118 1.41 -17.00 3.87
CA MET A 118 0.20 -16.26 3.52
C MET A 118 -1.05 -16.93 4.10
N GLU A 119 -1.26 -18.22 3.84
CA GLU A 119 -2.44 -18.95 4.32
C GLU A 119 -2.53 -18.93 5.85
N SER A 120 -1.42 -19.18 6.54
CA SER A 120 -1.38 -19.17 8.01
C SER A 120 -1.72 -17.81 8.62
N SER A 121 -1.35 -16.71 7.95
CA SER A 121 -1.65 -15.34 8.38
C SER A 121 -3.15 -15.01 8.43
N LEU A 122 -3.98 -15.81 7.75
CA LEU A 122 -5.42 -15.59 7.65
C LEU A 122 -6.24 -16.31 8.74
N THR A 123 -5.60 -17.01 9.68
CA THR A 123 -6.27 -17.79 10.74
C THR A 123 -7.27 -16.97 11.56
N HIS A 124 -7.01 -15.67 11.75
CA HIS A 124 -7.88 -14.73 12.47
C HIS A 124 -8.44 -13.63 11.57
N ALA A 125 -8.60 -13.93 10.28
CA ALA A 125 -9.10 -13.01 9.26
C ALA A 125 -10.35 -13.56 8.55
N THR A 126 -11.26 -12.66 8.20
CA THR A 126 -12.41 -12.95 7.33
C THR A 126 -12.23 -12.21 6.01
N LEU A 127 -12.24 -12.95 4.90
CA LEU A 127 -12.08 -12.40 3.55
C LEU A 127 -13.46 -12.10 2.95
N ASP A 128 -13.65 -10.88 2.47
CA ASP A 128 -14.79 -10.48 1.65
C ASP A 128 -14.29 -10.15 0.24
N LYS A 129 -14.40 -11.14 -0.65
CA LYS A 129 -13.99 -11.00 -2.04
C LYS A 129 -14.90 -10.07 -2.84
N ALA A 130 -16.15 -9.91 -2.43
CA ALA A 130 -17.10 -9.05 -3.14
C ALA A 130 -16.78 -7.57 -2.92
N ASN A 131 -16.32 -7.22 -1.71
CA ASN A 131 -15.96 -5.86 -1.34
C ASN A 131 -14.45 -5.59 -1.36
N ASN A 132 -13.64 -6.57 -1.78
CA ASN A 132 -12.17 -6.50 -1.79
C ASN A 132 -11.60 -6.07 -0.43
N SER A 133 -12.03 -6.76 0.64
CA SER A 133 -11.63 -6.42 2.01
C SER A 133 -11.29 -7.65 2.85
N ILE A 134 -10.48 -7.42 3.87
CA ILE A 134 -10.07 -8.42 4.85
C ILE A 134 -10.28 -7.82 6.24
N THR A 135 -11.02 -8.51 7.09
CA THR A 135 -11.26 -8.10 8.48
C THR A 135 -10.50 -8.99 9.43
N TYR A 136 -9.56 -8.42 10.17
CA TYR A 136 -8.78 -9.11 11.19
C TYR A 136 -9.41 -9.00 12.57
N THR A 137 -9.14 -10.00 13.42
CA THR A 137 -9.62 -10.06 14.81
C THR A 137 -8.49 -10.42 15.77
N GLY A 138 -8.61 -10.02 17.03
CA GLY A 138 -7.62 -10.25 18.07
C GLY A 138 -6.60 -9.12 18.25
N ASP A 139 -5.78 -9.25 19.29
CA ASP A 139 -4.81 -8.21 19.71
C ASP A 139 -3.42 -8.37 19.05
N SER A 140 -3.16 -9.51 18.43
CA SER A 140 -1.90 -9.83 17.74
C SER A 140 -2.22 -10.34 16.35
N ILE A 141 -1.87 -9.55 15.34
CA ILE A 141 -2.24 -9.78 13.95
C ILE A 141 -0.96 -9.88 13.13
N ARG A 142 -0.79 -11.00 12.42
CA ARG A 142 0.24 -11.13 11.39
C ARG A 142 -0.41 -10.97 10.03
N ILE A 143 0.13 -10.10 9.20
CA ILE A 143 -0.34 -9.86 7.84
C ILE A 143 0.83 -10.11 6.90
N VAL A 144 0.70 -11.16 6.09
CA VAL A 144 1.65 -11.42 5.01
C VAL A 144 1.19 -10.66 3.77
N VAL A 145 2.13 -9.96 3.15
CA VAL A 145 1.91 -9.12 1.98
C VAL A 145 2.88 -9.57 0.89
N PHE A 146 2.36 -9.97 -0.26
CA PHE A 146 3.18 -10.20 -1.44
C PHE A 146 3.29 -8.90 -2.24
N GLY A 147 4.51 -8.46 -2.53
CA GLY A 147 4.78 -7.38 -3.49
C GLY A 147 5.15 -7.99 -4.83
N GLY A 148 4.49 -7.57 -5.91
CA GLY A 148 4.80 -8.08 -7.24
C GLY A 148 4.10 -7.35 -8.37
N ALA A 149 4.62 -7.55 -9.58
CA ALA A 149 4.01 -7.07 -10.81
C ALA A 149 2.62 -7.69 -11.06
N MET A 150 1.73 -6.92 -11.66
CA MET A 150 0.58 -7.49 -12.36
C MET A 150 1.07 -8.17 -13.65
N SER A 151 0.61 -9.40 -13.87
CA SER A 151 0.78 -10.09 -15.15
C SER A 151 0.38 -9.17 -16.30
N GLU A 152 1.24 -9.09 -17.32
CA GLU A 152 1.18 -8.24 -18.53
C GLU A 152 -0.17 -8.22 -19.27
N ASN A 153 -1.13 -9.09 -18.91
CA ASN A 153 -2.42 -9.24 -19.57
C ASN A 153 -3.63 -9.04 -18.64
N LYS A 154 -3.56 -8.17 -17.63
CA LYS A 154 -4.74 -7.77 -16.84
C LYS A 154 -4.84 -6.26 -16.72
N THR A 155 -6.05 -5.74 -16.97
CA THR A 155 -6.44 -4.38 -16.58
C THR A 155 -6.25 -4.22 -15.07
N GLY A 156 -5.32 -3.35 -14.64
CA GLY A 156 -4.96 -3.17 -13.23
C GLY A 156 -3.71 -2.28 -13.07
N PRO A 157 -3.29 -2.00 -11.83
CA PRO A 157 -2.05 -1.27 -11.57
C PRO A 157 -0.84 -2.10 -12.04
N ALA A 158 0.23 -1.44 -12.49
CA ALA A 158 1.44 -2.13 -12.96
C ALA A 158 2.06 -2.97 -11.83
N GLU A 159 2.12 -2.38 -10.64
CA GLU A 159 2.62 -2.97 -9.40
C GLU A 159 1.50 -3.12 -8.37
N LYS A 160 1.55 -4.15 -7.53
CA LYS A 160 0.49 -4.43 -6.55
C LYS A 160 1.01 -5.06 -5.26
N PHE A 161 0.17 -4.94 -4.23
CA PHE A 161 0.20 -5.83 -3.08
C PHE A 161 -0.87 -6.90 -3.22
N VAL A 162 -0.54 -8.14 -2.85
CA VAL A 162 -1.50 -9.24 -2.71
C VAL A 162 -1.54 -9.70 -1.27
N ILE A 163 -2.73 -9.73 -0.68
CA ILE A 163 -2.99 -10.20 0.69
C ILE A 163 -4.20 -11.13 0.62
N GLY A 164 -4.05 -12.37 1.10
CA GLY A 164 -5.12 -13.39 1.03
C GLY A 164 -5.69 -13.64 -0.37
N GLY A 165 -4.87 -13.45 -1.41
CA GLY A 165 -5.28 -13.56 -2.82
C GLY A 165 -6.09 -12.38 -3.35
N LEU A 166 -6.26 -11.31 -2.57
CA LEU A 166 -6.89 -10.06 -2.99
C LEU A 166 -5.82 -9.03 -3.38
N VAL A 167 -6.08 -8.27 -4.45
CA VAL A 167 -5.20 -7.20 -4.93
C VAL A 167 -5.54 -5.91 -4.19
N ASN A 168 -4.55 -5.33 -3.51
CA ASN A 168 -4.66 -4.07 -2.77
C ASN A 168 -5.94 -3.97 -1.89
N PRO A 169 -6.29 -4.99 -1.08
CA PRO A 169 -7.55 -5.01 -0.35
C PRO A 169 -7.64 -3.91 0.71
N THR A 170 -8.85 -3.56 1.11
CA THR A 170 -9.05 -2.79 2.35
C THR A 170 -8.87 -3.71 3.56
N LEU A 171 -8.00 -3.33 4.49
CA LEU A 171 -7.75 -4.08 5.73
C LEU A 171 -8.51 -3.42 6.89
N HIS A 172 -9.38 -4.16 7.57
CA HIS A 172 -10.01 -3.72 8.81
C HIS A 172 -9.25 -4.32 9.98
N ILE A 173 -8.75 -3.46 10.87
CA ILE A 173 -7.85 -3.83 11.97
C ILE A 173 -8.43 -3.29 13.29
N PRO A 174 -8.52 -4.09 14.35
CA PRO A 174 -8.92 -3.62 15.66
C PRO A 174 -7.97 -2.55 16.19
N LYS A 175 -8.52 -1.46 16.75
CA LYS A 175 -7.74 -0.46 17.46
C LYS A 175 -6.96 -1.10 18.62
N GLY A 176 -5.68 -0.79 18.70
CA GLY A 176 -4.77 -1.26 19.75
C GLY A 176 -4.11 -2.60 19.43
N ALA A 177 -4.49 -3.27 18.34
CA ALA A 177 -3.82 -4.48 17.92
C ALA A 177 -2.33 -4.22 17.61
N ASN A 178 -1.48 -5.16 17.99
CA ASN A 178 -0.11 -5.26 17.53
C ASN A 178 -0.11 -5.97 16.18
N VAL A 179 0.23 -5.22 15.13
CA VAL A 179 0.26 -5.69 13.75
C VAL A 179 1.70 -5.96 13.37
N THR A 180 1.97 -7.16 12.89
CA THR A 180 3.22 -7.54 12.24
C THR A 180 2.97 -7.64 10.75
N PHE A 181 3.60 -6.76 9.98
CA PHE A 181 3.70 -6.93 8.54
C PHE A 181 4.87 -7.83 8.20
N GLU A 182 4.63 -8.74 7.28
CA GLU A 182 5.65 -9.53 6.61
C GLU A 182 5.52 -9.27 5.12
N LEU A 183 6.43 -8.47 4.59
CA LEU A 183 6.54 -8.24 3.16
C LEU A 183 7.39 -9.35 2.57
N ILE A 184 6.86 -10.05 1.57
CA ILE A 184 7.58 -11.00 0.73
C ILE A 184 7.55 -10.44 -0.68
N ASN A 185 8.71 -10.22 -1.27
CA ASN A 185 8.81 -9.73 -2.64
C ASN A 185 8.83 -10.91 -3.61
N GLU A 186 7.74 -11.11 -4.35
CA GLU A 186 7.60 -12.15 -5.39
C GLU A 186 7.95 -11.64 -6.80
N ASP A 187 8.21 -10.33 -6.93
CA ASP A 187 8.62 -9.69 -8.18
C ASP A 187 10.03 -10.10 -8.57
N THR A 188 10.26 -10.50 -9.82
CA THR A 188 11.60 -10.84 -10.31
C THR A 188 12.37 -9.66 -10.91
N ASP A 189 11.71 -8.51 -11.08
CA ASP A 189 12.24 -7.38 -11.84
C ASP A 189 12.38 -6.11 -10.99
N MET A 190 11.66 -6.02 -9.87
CA MET A 190 11.56 -4.79 -9.08
C MET A 190 11.68 -5.04 -7.57
N ALA A 191 12.28 -4.07 -6.87
CA ALA A 191 12.30 -4.02 -5.42
C ALA A 191 11.03 -3.37 -4.87
N HIS A 192 10.49 -3.93 -3.78
CA HIS A 192 9.26 -3.43 -3.16
C HIS A 192 9.45 -3.19 -1.67
N GLY A 193 8.83 -2.14 -1.15
CA GLY A 193 8.77 -1.81 0.28
C GLY A 193 7.33 -1.59 0.71
N ILE A 194 7.10 -1.41 2.01
CA ILE A 194 5.77 -1.07 2.52
C ILE A 194 5.86 -0.06 3.66
N GLU A 195 4.99 0.93 3.61
CA GLU A 195 4.83 1.95 4.63
C GLU A 195 3.37 2.18 4.95
N VAL A 196 3.03 2.34 6.24
CA VAL A 196 1.72 2.82 6.65
C VAL A 196 1.76 4.34 6.87
N SER A 197 0.89 5.07 6.18
CA SER A 197 0.79 6.53 6.27
C SER A 197 -0.66 7.01 6.40
N THR A 198 -0.83 8.26 6.84
CA THR A 198 -2.10 9.00 6.79
C THR A 198 -2.37 9.62 5.42
N ALA A 199 -1.33 9.77 4.59
CA ALA A 199 -1.47 10.30 3.23
C ALA A 199 -2.23 9.31 2.35
N GLY A 200 -3.34 9.76 1.76
CA GLY A 200 -4.10 9.01 0.77
C GLY A 200 -3.76 9.37 -0.68
N PRO A 201 -4.22 8.58 -1.66
CA PRO A 201 -4.05 8.88 -3.08
C PRO A 201 -4.78 10.17 -3.51
N PRO A 202 -4.36 10.80 -4.62
CA PRO A 202 -3.30 10.37 -5.54
C PRO A 202 -1.90 10.62 -4.98
N TYR A 203 -0.97 9.72 -5.29
CA TYR A 203 0.41 9.83 -4.84
C TYR A 203 1.32 10.43 -5.93
N GLY A 204 2.33 11.18 -5.50
CA GLY A 204 3.39 11.66 -6.38
C GLY A 204 4.42 10.56 -6.70
N TYR A 205 5.31 10.85 -7.66
CA TYR A 205 6.37 9.92 -8.04
C TYR A 205 7.25 9.50 -6.85
N MET A 206 7.63 10.45 -5.99
CA MET A 206 8.46 10.19 -4.80
C MET A 206 7.59 9.95 -3.56
N SER A 207 7.00 8.76 -3.44
CA SER A 207 6.06 8.44 -2.36
C SER A 207 6.68 8.12 -0.99
N MET A 208 8.00 8.15 -0.91
CA MET A 208 8.76 8.01 0.34
C MET A 208 8.73 9.25 1.24
N MET A 209 8.18 10.38 0.77
CA MET A 209 8.14 11.64 1.54
C MET A 209 6.93 11.74 2.48
N GLN A 210 6.00 10.79 2.39
CA GLN A 210 4.73 10.81 3.12
C GLN A 210 4.93 10.65 4.63
N GLY A 211 5.89 9.82 5.03
CA GLY A 211 6.20 9.56 6.43
C GLY A 211 5.22 8.59 7.09
N SER A 212 5.78 7.70 7.91
CA SER A 212 5.01 6.63 8.54
C SER A 212 4.24 7.14 9.74
N ILE A 213 2.98 6.74 9.87
CA ILE A 213 2.14 7.17 10.99
C ILE A 213 2.47 6.43 12.30
N TYR A 214 2.88 5.17 12.23
CA TYR A 214 3.24 4.39 13.40
C TYR A 214 4.75 4.10 13.42
N PRO A 215 5.42 4.23 14.58
CA PRO A 215 6.77 3.70 14.74
C PRO A 215 6.79 2.21 14.40
N GLY A 216 7.75 1.79 13.56
CA GLY A 216 7.82 0.40 13.10
C GLY A 216 6.76 0.01 12.06
N SER A 217 6.10 0.95 11.38
CA SER A 217 5.21 0.64 10.24
C SER A 217 5.86 0.88 8.89
N VAL A 218 7.17 0.61 8.80
CA VAL A 218 7.97 0.74 7.58
C VAL A 218 8.82 -0.51 7.39
N ILE A 219 8.86 -0.97 6.15
CA ILE A 219 9.85 -1.88 5.59
C ILE A 219 10.44 -1.17 4.39
N ALA A 220 11.74 -0.86 4.45
CA ALA A 220 12.46 -0.31 3.32
C ALA A 220 12.41 -1.29 2.14
N PRO A 221 12.48 -0.81 0.87
CA PRO A 221 12.45 -1.70 -0.28
C PRO A 221 13.43 -2.86 -0.17
N ILE A 222 12.93 -4.08 -0.33
CA ILE A 222 13.71 -5.31 -0.33
C ILE A 222 13.94 -5.78 -1.78
N PRO A 223 15.05 -6.51 -2.07
CA PRO A 223 15.40 -6.93 -3.42
C PRO A 223 14.32 -7.77 -4.11
N GLU A 224 14.43 -7.91 -5.43
CA GLU A 224 13.64 -8.80 -6.28
C GLU A 224 13.89 -10.29 -5.96
N ALA A 225 12.92 -11.13 -6.29
CA ALA A 225 12.98 -12.58 -6.26
C ALA A 225 13.89 -13.14 -7.37
N ASP A 226 14.49 -14.30 -7.11
CA ASP A 226 15.33 -15.02 -8.10
C ASP A 226 14.53 -16.04 -8.95
N GLY A 227 13.20 -16.06 -8.79
CA GLY A 227 12.26 -16.99 -9.41
C GLY A 227 12.01 -18.29 -8.63
N ASN A 228 12.89 -18.68 -7.71
CA ASN A 228 12.69 -19.82 -6.81
C ASN A 228 12.49 -19.39 -5.35
N ASN A 229 13.17 -18.31 -4.98
CA ASN A 229 13.20 -17.73 -3.65
C ASN A 229 12.75 -16.26 -3.71
N ALA A 230 12.01 -15.87 -2.69
CA ALA A 230 11.49 -14.53 -2.49
C ALA A 230 12.11 -13.92 -1.24
N PRO A 231 12.79 -12.76 -1.34
CA PRO A 231 13.25 -12.00 -0.19
C PRO A 231 12.07 -11.60 0.71
N MET A 232 12.30 -11.57 2.02
CA MET A 232 11.30 -11.15 2.98
C MET A 232 11.84 -10.18 4.02
N ALA A 233 10.97 -9.32 4.55
CA ALA A 233 11.25 -8.52 5.73
C ALA A 233 10.00 -8.39 6.61
N THR A 234 10.22 -8.24 7.92
CA THR A 234 9.14 -8.02 8.89
C THR A 234 9.31 -6.70 9.63
N THR A 235 8.18 -6.14 10.03
CA THR A 235 8.11 -4.98 10.93
C THR A 235 6.84 -5.08 11.76
N SER A 236 6.83 -4.45 12.94
CA SER A 236 5.67 -4.48 13.83
C SER A 236 5.34 -3.11 14.37
N PHE A 237 4.05 -2.80 14.43
CA PHE A 237 3.54 -1.54 14.96
C PHE A 237 2.23 -1.77 15.72
N THR A 238 1.85 -0.79 16.55
CA THR A 238 0.54 -0.80 17.22
C THR A 238 -0.42 0.14 16.50
N ALA A 239 -1.56 -0.39 16.05
CA ALA A 239 -2.65 0.37 15.41
C ALA A 239 -3.41 1.21 16.45
N SER A 240 -2.74 2.21 17.03
CA SER A 240 -3.20 2.92 18.24
C SER A 240 -4.29 3.97 17.98
N GLN A 241 -4.46 4.41 16.73
CA GLN A 241 -5.39 5.47 16.35
C GLN A 241 -6.49 4.89 15.45
N SER A 242 -7.75 5.13 15.83
CA SER A 242 -8.87 4.83 14.93
C SER A 242 -8.87 5.80 13.75
N GLY A 243 -9.21 5.31 12.56
CA GLY A 243 -9.24 6.15 11.36
C GLY A 243 -8.97 5.37 10.09
N THR A 244 -8.84 6.12 8.99
CA THR A 244 -8.42 5.59 7.70
C THR A 244 -6.96 5.93 7.47
N PHE A 245 -6.19 4.90 7.13
CA PHE A 245 -4.77 4.96 6.80
C PHE A 245 -4.54 4.23 5.48
N TYR A 246 -3.33 4.27 4.97
CA TYR A 246 -2.95 3.61 3.73
C TYR A 246 -1.66 2.86 3.92
N TYR A 247 -1.56 1.70 3.29
CA TYR A 247 -0.28 1.02 3.10
C TYR A 247 0.14 1.19 1.64
N LEU A 248 1.39 1.60 1.41
CA LEU A 248 1.86 1.99 0.08
C LEU A 248 3.31 1.56 -0.13
N CYS A 249 3.68 1.34 -1.39
CA CYS A 249 5.08 1.11 -1.76
C CYS A 249 5.83 2.44 -1.90
N GLN A 250 6.98 2.52 -1.24
CA GLN A 250 7.84 3.71 -1.24
C GLN A 250 8.68 3.83 -2.52
N TYR A 251 8.78 2.76 -3.32
CA TYR A 251 9.58 2.75 -4.53
C TYR A 251 9.02 3.78 -5.53
N PRO A 252 9.87 4.62 -6.16
CA PRO A 252 9.39 5.71 -7.00
C PRO A 252 8.42 5.24 -8.08
N GLY A 253 7.29 5.94 -8.21
CA GLY A 253 6.24 5.62 -9.18
C GLY A 253 5.24 4.56 -8.73
N HIS A 254 5.63 3.56 -7.94
CA HIS A 254 4.78 2.38 -7.69
C HIS A 254 3.43 2.75 -7.05
N ALA A 255 3.44 3.57 -5.98
CA ALA A 255 2.19 4.03 -5.37
C ALA A 255 1.38 4.96 -6.30
N ALA A 256 2.05 5.78 -7.12
CA ALA A 256 1.39 6.64 -8.11
C ALA A 256 0.69 5.81 -9.21
N GLU A 257 1.23 4.63 -9.51
CA GLU A 257 0.69 3.65 -10.48
C GLU A 257 -0.30 2.66 -9.85
N GLY A 258 -0.54 2.75 -8.53
CA GLY A 258 -1.60 2.03 -7.84
C GLY A 258 -1.15 0.95 -6.86
N MET A 259 0.13 0.85 -6.53
CA MET A 259 0.66 -0.07 -5.50
C MET A 259 0.42 0.46 -4.08
N TYR A 260 -0.84 0.48 -3.67
CA TYR A 260 -1.26 0.85 -2.33
C TYR A 260 -2.62 0.23 -2.01
N GLY A 261 -2.94 0.10 -0.73
CA GLY A 261 -4.29 -0.17 -0.27
C GLY A 261 -4.64 0.61 0.98
N LYS A 262 -5.83 0.35 1.52
CA LYS A 262 -6.41 1.10 2.63
C LYS A 262 -6.41 0.26 3.91
N ILE A 263 -6.13 0.89 5.04
CA ILE A 263 -6.34 0.32 6.38
C ILE A 263 -7.43 1.15 7.07
N ILE A 264 -8.40 0.47 7.67
CA ILE A 264 -9.41 1.04 8.55
C ILE A 264 -9.14 0.48 9.94
N VAL A 265 -8.83 1.37 10.89
CA VAL A 265 -8.65 1.01 12.29
C VAL A 265 -9.90 1.40 13.08
N GLU A 266 -10.54 0.41 13.70
CA GLU A 266 -11.81 0.57 14.43
C GLU A 266 -11.87 -0.19 15.76
#